data_AF-A0A7C6ZN07-F1
#
_entry.id   AF-A0A7C6ZN07-F1
#
_cell.length_a   1.000
_cell.length_b   1.000
_cell.length_c   1.000
_cell.angle_alpha   90.00
_cell.angle_beta   90.00
_cell.angle_gamma   90.00
#
_symmetry.space_group_name_H-M   'P 1'
#
loop_
_entity.id
_entity.type
_entity.pdbx_description
1 polymer ?
#
loop_
_entity_poly.entity_id
_entity_poly.type
_entity_poly.pdbx_seq_one_letter_code
_entity_poly.pdbx_strand_id
1 'polypeptide(L)'
;MAAADLARLSESISTGNRGHRIDLRRFVTDLVITAGGIVEEPGDALVHVALPADTAGRFALPEFAALAFDYDVARETPGAEFVTFGSPILDRFVSLGSEIGRVTRRFAVASAIRVPPNLMDRIETRIGFNRSRRPVFKTATIEAYERAVFQFIVFYVSDERFSDSITIAIDTTTLADDTELLPESRTVFFGSDAEALSGIPAAGKCPYDQVLETALKHLQAKVRPRLVTYQAEVSSFCQKELVKVLGFYEKTLADLAAREKAAAEDPEKRARIAAKIQAARMERQRRISDVVNKYRMTAEAKFDSVTLQVMPKVKAILEVRHKDSTYTQAVFYNLATNSVEPFTCPRCGRRFFSAYPAEDGVFVWRPEEASKEVPGPEEANVPG
;
A
#
# COMPACT_ATOMS: atom_id res chain seq x y z
N MET A 1 17.20 29.31 6.83
CA MET A 1 17.16 27.89 7.26
C MET A 1 16.32 27.01 6.34
N ALA A 2 15.16 27.42 5.81
CA ALA A 2 14.30 26.55 4.99
C ALA A 2 14.82 26.12 3.59
N ALA A 3 15.77 26.85 2.98
CA ALA A 3 16.26 26.55 1.63
C ALA A 3 17.29 25.40 1.58
N ALA A 4 18.05 25.19 2.66
CA ALA A 4 19.06 24.14 2.73
C ALA A 4 18.44 22.75 2.95
N ASP A 5 17.29 22.68 3.63
CA ASP A 5 16.55 21.43 3.86
C ASP A 5 15.79 20.96 2.61
N LEU A 6 15.32 21.89 1.77
CA LEU A 6 14.68 21.58 0.49
C LEU A 6 15.66 21.05 -0.56
N ALA A 7 16.90 21.57 -0.58
CA ALA A 7 17.94 21.07 -1.47
C ALA A 7 18.34 19.62 -1.14
N ARG A 8 18.43 19.28 0.16
CA ARG A 8 18.77 17.93 0.65
C ARG A 8 17.67 16.89 0.40
N LEU A 9 16.39 17.30 0.38
CA LEU A 9 15.28 16.41 0.01
C LEU A 9 15.23 16.15 -1.50
N SER A 10 15.62 17.13 -2.33
CA SER A 10 15.60 17.00 -3.80
C SER A 10 16.65 16.03 -4.36
N GLU A 11 17.82 15.90 -3.72
CA GLU A 11 18.85 14.95 -4.14
C GLU A 11 18.46 13.48 -3.89
N SER A 12 17.50 13.22 -2.99
CA SER A 12 17.09 11.86 -2.63
C SER A 12 16.14 11.19 -3.63
N ILE A 13 15.53 11.95 -4.54
CA ILE A 13 14.47 11.47 -5.43
C ILE A 13 14.99 11.11 -6.84
N SER A 14 16.24 11.44 -7.18
CA SER A 14 16.72 11.41 -8.57
C SER A 14 17.49 10.15 -9.02
N THR A 15 17.64 9.09 -8.23
CA THR A 15 18.36 7.89 -8.72
C THR A 15 17.58 6.60 -8.48
N GLY A 16 17.04 6.07 -9.57
CA GLY A 16 16.57 4.70 -9.63
C GLY A 16 17.69 3.72 -9.28
N ASN A 17 17.33 2.73 -8.46
CA ASN A 17 18.00 1.44 -8.34
C ASN A 17 19.43 1.44 -7.74
N ARG A 18 19.57 1.90 -6.49
CA ARG A 18 20.58 1.39 -5.52
C ARG A 18 19.96 1.38 -4.13
N GLY A 19 20.08 0.26 -3.41
CA GLY A 19 19.50 0.09 -2.07
C GLY A 19 19.82 1.29 -1.17
N HIS A 20 18.78 1.89 -0.58
CA HIS A 20 18.96 2.90 0.45
C HIS A 20 19.82 2.30 1.57
N ARG A 21 21.03 2.82 1.71
CA ARG A 21 21.92 2.47 2.82
C ARG A 21 21.27 3.10 4.06
N ILE A 22 20.60 2.27 4.86
CA ILE A 22 19.92 2.71 6.08
C ILE A 22 20.99 3.32 7.01
N ASP A 23 20.80 4.58 7.36
CA ASP A 23 21.60 5.26 8.36
C ASP A 23 21.08 4.85 9.76
N LEU A 24 21.77 3.88 10.37
CA LEU A 24 21.40 3.33 11.68
C LEU A 24 21.40 4.39 12.78
N ARG A 25 22.39 5.29 12.77
CA ARG A 25 22.50 6.36 13.75
C ARG A 25 21.26 7.24 13.66
N ARG A 26 20.95 7.73 12.46
CA ARG A 26 19.78 8.57 12.23
C ARG A 26 18.48 7.88 12.63
N PHE A 27 18.31 6.60 12.27
CA PHE A 27 17.12 5.84 12.65
C PHE A 27 16.93 5.81 14.17
N VAL A 28 17.99 5.49 14.92
CA VAL A 28 17.94 5.40 16.38
C VAL A 28 17.71 6.77 17.01
N THR A 29 18.39 7.82 16.56
CA THR A 29 18.21 9.17 17.12
C THR A 29 16.80 9.70 16.86
N ASP A 30 16.29 9.55 15.63
CA ASP A 30 14.93 9.98 15.29
C ASP A 30 13.88 9.23 16.13
N LEU A 31 14.08 7.93 16.35
CA LEU A 31 13.21 7.11 17.18
C LEU A 31 13.25 7.53 18.66
N VAL A 32 14.44 7.79 19.21
CA VAL A 32 14.59 8.26 20.61
C VAL A 32 13.87 9.59 20.80
N ILE A 33 14.08 10.55 19.90
CA ILE A 33 13.40 11.85 19.94
C ILE A 33 11.87 11.66 19.83
N THR A 34 11.42 10.82 18.90
CA THR A 34 10.00 10.51 18.73
C THR A 34 9.39 9.85 19.96
N ALA A 35 10.16 9.06 20.70
CA ALA A 35 9.76 8.43 21.95
C ALA A 35 9.88 9.36 23.18
N GLY A 36 10.13 10.65 22.98
CA GLY A 36 10.23 11.66 24.04
C GLY A 36 11.59 11.73 24.74
N GLY A 37 12.61 11.08 24.18
CA GLY A 37 13.98 11.16 24.67
C GLY A 37 14.75 12.37 24.14
N ILE A 38 15.87 12.65 24.78
CA ILE A 38 16.83 13.69 24.37
C ILE A 38 18.08 12.98 23.86
N VAL A 39 18.63 13.52 22.77
CA VAL A 39 19.82 13.01 22.10
C VAL A 39 20.90 14.08 22.15
N GLU A 40 22.09 13.72 22.61
CA GLU A 40 23.30 14.54 22.54
C GLU A 40 24.37 13.78 21.76
N GLU A 41 25.08 14.47 20.88
CA GLU A 41 26.06 13.87 19.96
C GLU A 41 27.47 14.37 20.30
N PRO A 42 28.13 13.79 21.31
CA PRO A 42 29.43 14.27 21.79
C PRO A 42 30.59 14.03 20.82
N GLY A 43 30.43 13.15 19.83
CA GLY A 43 31.49 12.81 18.88
C GLY A 43 30.98 12.07 17.65
N ASP A 44 31.91 11.63 16.81
CA ASP A 44 31.56 10.80 15.66
C ASP A 44 31.25 9.36 16.13
N ALA A 45 30.17 8.79 15.60
CA ALA A 45 29.66 7.47 15.98
C ALA A 45 29.34 7.22 17.47
N LEU A 46 29.29 8.25 18.33
CA LEU A 46 28.84 8.16 19.74
C LEU A 46 27.65 9.08 19.99
N VAL A 47 26.62 8.54 20.63
CA VAL A 47 25.41 9.28 20.99
C VAL A 47 25.07 9.03 22.46
N HIS A 48 24.82 10.09 23.21
CA HIS A 48 24.23 10.00 24.55
C HIS A 48 22.73 10.21 24.46
N VAL A 49 21.97 9.36 25.14
CA VAL A 49 20.52 9.43 25.18
C VAL A 49 20.02 9.55 26.60
N ALA A 50 19.07 10.46 26.82
CA ALA A 50 18.25 10.52 28.02
C ALA A 50 16.83 10.07 27.66
N LEU A 51 16.32 9.04 28.32
CA LEU A 51 15.10 8.35 27.99
C LEU A 51 14.09 8.46 29.14
N PRO A 52 12.80 8.71 28.86
CA PRO A 52 11.73 8.51 29.84
C PRO A 52 11.75 7.07 30.38
N ALA A 53 11.42 6.87 31.67
CA ALA A 53 11.48 5.56 32.33
C ALA A 53 10.76 4.43 31.54
N ASP A 54 9.58 4.73 30.98
CA ASP A 54 8.83 3.78 30.15
C ASP A 54 9.59 3.38 28.87
N THR A 55 10.23 4.35 28.21
CA THR A 55 11.02 4.14 26.99
C THR A 55 12.31 3.40 27.30
N ALA A 56 12.99 3.77 28.38
CA ALA A 56 14.20 3.11 28.88
C ALA A 56 13.93 1.62 29.17
N GLY A 57 12.82 1.32 29.86
CA GLY A 57 12.39 -0.05 30.13
C GLY A 57 12.13 -0.88 28.87
N ARG A 58 11.52 -0.28 27.83
CA ARG A 58 11.27 -0.97 26.55
C ARG A 58 12.55 -1.26 25.77
N PHE A 59 13.52 -0.35 25.80
CA PHE A 59 14.85 -0.59 25.23
C PHE A 59 15.73 -1.48 26.12
N ALA A 60 15.30 -1.73 27.36
CA ALA A 60 16.13 -2.32 28.41
C ALA A 60 17.51 -1.65 28.48
N LEU A 61 17.46 -0.32 28.48
CA LEU A 61 18.56 0.60 28.70
C LEU A 61 18.34 1.35 30.02
N PRO A 62 19.40 1.86 30.66
CA PRO A 62 19.24 2.87 31.70
C PRO A 62 18.60 4.16 31.13
N GLU A 63 18.02 4.98 32.00
CA GLU A 63 17.46 6.29 31.60
C GLU A 63 18.51 7.20 30.96
N PHE A 64 19.78 7.03 31.30
CA PHE A 64 20.91 7.69 30.63
C PHE A 64 21.83 6.62 30.07
N ALA A 65 21.95 6.55 28.75
CA ALA A 65 22.76 5.55 28.06
C ALA A 65 23.67 6.18 27.00
N ALA A 66 24.81 5.54 26.75
CA ALA A 66 25.67 5.85 25.63
C ALA A 66 25.50 4.78 24.55
N LEU A 67 25.34 5.19 23.30
CA LEU A 67 25.15 4.32 22.13
C LEU A 67 26.30 4.57 21.16
N ALA A 68 27.08 3.52 20.87
CA ALA A 68 28.18 3.57 19.92
C ALA A 68 27.79 2.87 18.62
N PHE A 69 28.04 3.51 17.48
CA PHE A 69 27.76 3.00 16.13
C PHE A 69 29.01 2.52 15.39
N ASP A 70 30.16 2.62 16.05
CA ASP A 70 31.44 2.10 15.60
C ASP A 70 32.04 1.16 16.68
N TYR A 71 32.72 0.11 16.23
CA TYR A 71 33.23 -0.94 17.11
C TYR A 71 34.38 -0.44 18.00
N ASP A 72 35.27 0.39 17.46
CA ASP A 72 36.41 0.90 18.22
C ASP A 72 35.92 1.92 19.25
N VAL A 73 34.97 2.78 18.89
CA VAL A 73 34.30 3.72 19.81
C VAL A 73 33.59 2.99 20.96
N ALA A 74 32.92 1.88 20.67
CA ALA A 74 32.26 1.06 21.70
C ALA A 74 33.25 0.43 22.68
N ARG A 75 34.45 0.05 22.21
CA ARG A 75 35.52 -0.50 23.06
C ARG A 75 36.19 0.56 23.92
N GLU A 76 36.35 1.76 23.38
CA GLU A 76 37.00 2.89 24.07
C GLU A 76 36.07 3.60 25.06
N THR A 77 34.75 3.39 24.97
CA THR A 77 33.75 4.04 25.82
C THR A 77 33.12 3.03 26.80
N PRO A 78 33.57 2.97 28.08
CA PRO A 78 33.01 2.05 29.06
C PRO A 78 31.50 2.26 29.27
N GLY A 79 30.72 1.18 29.15
CA GLY A 79 29.28 1.21 29.34
C GLY A 79 28.47 1.70 28.14
N ALA A 80 29.11 1.98 26.99
CA ALA A 80 28.39 2.23 25.75
C ALA A 80 27.85 0.93 25.14
N GLU A 81 26.60 0.97 24.69
CA GLU A 81 25.97 -0.11 23.96
C GLU A 81 26.31 -0.02 22.47
N PHE A 82 26.88 -1.10 21.93
CA PHE A 82 27.25 -1.14 20.51
C PHE A 82 26.03 -1.46 19.65
N VAL A 83 25.62 -0.48 18.84
CA VAL A 83 24.44 -0.57 17.96
C VAL A 83 24.90 -0.92 16.54
N THR A 84 24.65 -2.16 16.14
CA THR A 84 24.94 -2.66 14.79
C THR A 84 23.86 -3.62 14.31
N PHE A 85 23.89 -3.97 13.02
CA PHE A 85 22.99 -4.98 12.46
C PHE A 85 23.19 -6.33 13.19
N GLY A 86 22.09 -6.92 13.67
CA GLY A 86 22.11 -8.15 14.46
C GLY A 86 22.40 -7.96 15.95
N SER A 87 22.59 -6.72 16.43
CA SER A 87 22.66 -6.46 17.87
C SER A 87 21.28 -6.53 18.52
N PRO A 88 21.13 -7.14 19.71
CA PRO A 88 19.84 -7.21 20.41
C PRO A 88 19.21 -5.84 20.69
N ILE A 89 20.04 -4.81 20.89
CA ILE A 89 19.57 -3.45 21.12
C ILE A 89 18.91 -2.85 19.87
N LEU A 90 19.46 -3.11 18.69
CA LEU A 90 18.83 -2.69 17.44
C LEU A 90 17.49 -3.38 17.22
N ASP A 91 17.37 -4.68 17.55
CA ASP A 91 16.10 -5.40 17.44
C ASP A 91 15.01 -4.76 18.32
N ARG A 92 15.37 -4.26 19.50
CA ARG A 92 14.46 -3.52 20.39
C ARG A 92 14.05 -2.18 19.79
N PHE A 93 15.00 -1.42 19.23
CA PHE A 93 14.69 -0.19 18.50
C PHE A 93 13.75 -0.44 17.33
N VAL A 94 14.02 -1.47 16.52
CA VAL A 94 13.16 -1.86 15.39
C VAL A 94 11.77 -2.29 15.86
N SER A 95 11.69 -3.06 16.95
CA SER A 95 10.41 -3.48 17.53
C SER A 95 9.57 -2.27 17.95
N LEU A 96 10.16 -1.32 18.70
CA LEU A 96 9.42 -0.12 19.11
C LEU A 96 9.07 0.78 17.91
N GLY A 97 10.02 0.99 17.00
CA GLY A 97 9.79 1.79 15.79
C GLY A 97 8.66 1.23 14.92
N SER A 98 8.46 -0.09 14.93
CA SER A 98 7.35 -0.76 14.23
C SER A 98 5.99 -0.57 14.93
N GLU A 99 5.98 -0.17 16.19
CA GLU A 99 4.77 0.11 16.96
C GLU A 99 4.34 1.58 16.89
N ILE A 100 5.31 2.48 16.73
CA ILE A 100 5.08 3.92 16.64
C ILE A 100 4.57 4.29 15.25
N GLY A 101 3.63 5.23 15.17
CA GLY A 101 3.19 5.77 13.88
C GLY A 101 2.25 4.84 13.09
N ARG A 102 1.73 3.77 13.69
CA ARG A 102 0.72 2.90 13.05
C ARG A 102 -0.58 3.62 12.73
N VAL A 103 -0.91 4.65 13.49
CA VAL A 103 -2.03 5.56 13.19
C VAL A 103 -1.49 6.97 13.30
N THR A 104 -1.48 7.70 12.20
CA THR A 104 -1.12 9.12 12.22
C THR A 104 -2.19 9.95 11.56
N ARG A 105 -2.28 11.21 11.96
CA ARG A 105 -3.09 12.22 11.29
C ARG A 105 -2.17 13.35 10.87
N ARG A 106 -2.32 13.80 9.63
CA ARG A 106 -1.44 14.76 9.00
C ARG A 106 -2.28 15.79 8.24
N PHE A 107 -1.87 17.04 8.32
CA PHE A 107 -2.61 18.17 7.76
C PHE A 107 -1.82 18.79 6.62
N ALA A 108 -2.45 18.91 5.46
CA ALA A 108 -1.81 19.50 4.30
C ALA A 108 -1.61 21.00 4.50
N VAL A 109 -0.41 21.48 4.19
CA VAL A 109 -0.10 22.91 4.16
C VAL A 109 -0.34 23.42 2.75
N ALA A 110 -1.42 24.18 2.57
CA ALA A 110 -1.73 24.84 1.31
C ALA A 110 -1.16 26.26 1.27
N SER A 111 -0.65 26.68 0.12
CA SER A 111 -0.07 28.02 -0.07
C SER A 111 -1.10 29.15 0.03
N ALA A 112 -2.36 28.86 -0.30
CA ALA A 112 -3.48 29.79 -0.16
C ALA A 112 -4.79 29.06 0.14
N ILE A 113 -5.47 29.48 1.22
CA ILE A 113 -6.77 28.94 1.63
C ILE A 113 -7.85 29.92 1.18
N ARG A 114 -8.19 29.85 -0.11
CA ARG A 114 -9.27 30.66 -0.71
C ARG A 114 -9.79 29.98 -1.98
N VAL A 115 -11.02 30.29 -2.35
CA VAL A 115 -11.60 29.86 -3.63
C VAL A 115 -10.80 30.51 -4.77
N PRO A 116 -10.23 29.74 -5.72
CA PRO A 116 -9.54 30.31 -6.86
C PRO A 116 -10.49 31.15 -7.73
N PRO A 117 -10.08 32.34 -8.23
CA PRO A 117 -10.95 33.19 -9.03
C PRO A 117 -11.35 32.55 -10.37
N ASN A 118 -10.48 31.69 -10.92
CA ASN A 118 -10.71 30.95 -12.16
C ASN A 118 -11.15 29.49 -11.92
N LEU A 119 -11.84 29.21 -10.81
CA LEU A 119 -12.24 27.85 -10.43
C LEU A 119 -13.06 27.17 -11.53
N MET A 120 -14.01 27.87 -12.14
CA MET A 120 -14.84 27.29 -13.21
C MET A 120 -14.03 26.89 -14.44
N ASP A 121 -13.08 27.73 -14.88
CA ASP A 121 -12.22 27.40 -16.02
C ASP A 121 -11.37 26.15 -15.72
N ARG A 122 -10.85 26.04 -14.48
CA ARG A 122 -10.10 24.85 -14.03
C ARG A 122 -10.98 23.59 -14.05
N ILE A 123 -12.23 23.71 -13.58
CA ILE A 123 -13.19 22.61 -13.60
C ILE A 123 -13.48 22.18 -15.04
N GLU A 124 -13.80 23.11 -15.93
CA GLU A 124 -14.17 22.82 -17.33
C GLU A 124 -13.00 22.25 -18.14
N THR A 125 -11.77 22.65 -17.81
CA THR A 125 -10.56 22.08 -18.44
C THR A 125 -10.35 20.62 -18.04
N ARG A 126 -10.79 20.22 -16.84
CA ARG A 126 -10.48 18.91 -16.26
C ARG A 126 -11.65 17.93 -16.28
N ILE A 127 -12.88 18.43 -16.22
CA ILE A 127 -14.11 17.63 -16.14
C ILE A 127 -14.93 17.81 -17.42
N GLY A 128 -15.13 16.73 -18.16
CA GLY A 128 -16.01 16.69 -19.33
C GLY A 128 -17.44 16.42 -18.91
N PHE A 129 -18.33 17.41 -19.01
CA PHE A 129 -19.78 17.23 -18.79
C PHE A 129 -20.47 16.79 -20.09
N ASN A 130 -20.37 15.50 -20.38
CA ASN A 130 -20.83 14.96 -21.65
C ASN A 130 -22.36 14.90 -21.74
N ARG A 131 -22.87 15.13 -22.96
CA ARG A 131 -24.31 15.25 -23.27
C ARG A 131 -25.07 16.27 -22.41
N SER A 132 -24.37 17.21 -21.79
CA SER A 132 -24.96 18.21 -20.91
C SER A 132 -24.69 19.61 -21.47
N ARG A 133 -25.55 20.58 -21.11
CA ARG A 133 -25.19 21.99 -21.30
C ARG A 133 -24.06 22.36 -20.35
N ARG A 134 -23.33 23.44 -20.70
CA ARG A 134 -22.29 24.02 -19.85
C ARG A 134 -22.83 24.21 -18.41
N PRO A 135 -22.14 23.68 -17.38
CA PRO A 135 -22.55 23.84 -15.99
C PRO A 135 -22.63 25.31 -15.57
N VAL A 136 -23.56 25.61 -14.67
CA VAL A 136 -23.69 26.93 -14.04
C VAL A 136 -23.19 26.86 -12.60
N PHE A 137 -22.21 27.69 -12.26
CA PHE A 137 -21.71 27.81 -10.89
C PHE A 137 -22.77 28.40 -9.97
N LYS A 138 -23.02 27.77 -8.81
CA LYS A 138 -23.96 28.27 -7.81
C LYS A 138 -23.23 28.82 -6.59
N THR A 139 -22.47 27.96 -5.92
CA THR A 139 -21.80 28.30 -4.66
C THR A 139 -20.49 27.53 -4.53
N ALA A 140 -19.62 28.01 -3.65
CA ALA A 140 -18.45 27.27 -3.22
C ALA A 140 -18.23 27.44 -1.71
N THR A 141 -17.85 26.35 -1.04
CA THR A 141 -17.40 26.35 0.36
C THR A 141 -16.03 25.73 0.46
N ILE A 142 -15.26 26.11 1.49
CA ILE A 142 -13.98 25.48 1.80
C ILE A 142 -14.21 24.59 3.03
N GLU A 143 -13.88 23.32 2.90
CA GLU A 143 -14.04 22.32 3.96
C GLU A 143 -12.77 21.46 4.03
N ALA A 144 -12.46 20.94 5.23
CA ALA A 144 -11.35 20.04 5.45
C ALA A 144 -11.82 18.59 5.26
N TYR A 145 -11.36 17.95 4.19
CA TYR A 145 -11.66 16.56 3.85
C TYR A 145 -10.55 15.64 4.32
N GLU A 146 -10.92 14.44 4.76
CA GLU A 146 -9.98 13.44 5.23
C GLU A 146 -9.93 12.24 4.26
N ARG A 147 -8.71 11.80 3.96
CA ARG A 147 -8.42 10.56 3.23
C ARG A 147 -7.61 9.63 4.13
N ALA A 148 -8.07 8.39 4.29
CA ALA A 148 -7.35 7.37 5.03
C ALA A 148 -6.43 6.59 4.08
N VAL A 149 -5.12 6.68 4.29
CA VAL A 149 -4.09 5.98 3.50
C VAL A 149 -3.57 4.81 4.31
N PHE A 150 -4.04 3.61 3.99
CA PHE A 150 -3.65 2.36 4.61
C PHE A 150 -2.43 1.76 3.91
N GLN A 151 -1.48 1.28 4.71
CA GLN A 151 -0.39 0.42 4.28
C GLN A 151 -0.64 -1.00 4.75
N PHE A 152 -0.56 -1.94 3.82
CA PHE A 152 -0.63 -3.37 4.10
C PHE A 152 0.64 -4.05 3.61
N ILE A 153 1.15 -4.97 4.41
CA ILE A 153 2.18 -5.91 3.99
C ILE A 153 1.48 -7.21 3.60
N VAL A 154 1.59 -7.61 2.34
CA VAL A 154 0.99 -8.83 1.82
C VAL A 154 2.08 -9.85 1.61
N PHE A 155 1.98 -10.98 2.32
CA PHE A 155 2.85 -12.14 2.15
C PHE A 155 2.21 -13.10 1.16
N TYR A 156 2.96 -13.48 0.14
CA TYR A 156 2.62 -14.57 -0.76
C TYR A 156 3.42 -15.79 -0.32
N VAL A 157 2.72 -16.88 -0.01
CA VAL A 157 3.31 -18.05 0.64
C VAL A 157 3.04 -19.29 -0.20
N SER A 158 4.14 -19.98 -0.54
CA SER A 158 4.23 -21.33 -1.10
C SER A 158 5.40 -22.05 -0.42
N ASP A 159 6.25 -22.77 -1.17
CA ASP A 159 7.59 -23.19 -0.72
C ASP A 159 8.48 -21.96 -0.43
N GLU A 160 8.28 -20.89 -1.22
CA GLU A 160 8.92 -19.60 -1.00
C GLU A 160 7.94 -18.61 -0.37
N ARG A 161 8.50 -17.66 0.40
CA ARG A 161 7.78 -16.54 0.97
C ARG A 161 8.39 -15.23 0.47
N PHE A 162 7.56 -14.40 -0.14
CA PHE A 162 7.92 -13.03 -0.48
C PHE A 162 6.80 -12.07 -0.05
N SER A 163 7.12 -10.79 0.00
CA SER A 163 6.22 -9.76 0.51
C SER A 163 6.15 -8.55 -0.39
N ASP A 164 4.94 -8.02 -0.56
CA ASP A 164 4.67 -6.73 -1.18
C ASP A 164 4.11 -5.75 -0.16
N SER A 165 4.45 -4.47 -0.32
CA SER A 165 3.72 -3.38 0.32
C SER A 165 2.62 -2.87 -0.62
N ILE A 166 1.38 -2.91 -0.17
CA ILE A 166 0.22 -2.41 -0.92
C ILE A 166 -0.41 -1.25 -0.16
N THR A 167 -0.44 -0.09 -0.81
CA THR A 167 -1.14 1.08 -0.34
C THR A 167 -2.57 1.11 -0.86
N ILE A 168 -3.53 1.40 0.02
CA ILE A 168 -4.93 1.67 -0.32
C ILE A 168 -5.32 3.02 0.28
N ALA A 169 -5.83 3.94 -0.52
CA ALA A 169 -6.32 5.22 -0.02
C ALA A 169 -7.83 5.32 -0.22
N ILE A 170 -8.56 5.69 0.84
CA ILE A 170 -10.02 5.81 0.83
C ILE A 170 -10.43 7.23 1.23
N ASP A 171 -11.26 7.87 0.42
CA ASP A 171 -11.93 9.11 0.79
C ASP A 171 -12.94 8.82 1.91
N THR A 172 -12.78 9.45 3.07
CA THR A 172 -13.60 9.12 4.25
C THR A 172 -15.04 9.63 4.15
N THR A 173 -15.36 10.50 3.20
CA THR A 173 -16.71 11.05 3.01
C THR A 173 -17.51 10.21 2.02
N THR A 174 -16.85 9.73 0.96
CA THR A 174 -17.50 9.08 -0.19
C THR A 174 -17.21 7.59 -0.29
N LEU A 175 -16.27 7.08 0.51
CA LEU A 175 -15.75 5.71 0.45
C LEU A 175 -15.13 5.34 -0.91
N ALA A 176 -14.76 6.33 -1.72
CA ALA A 176 -14.12 6.11 -3.00
C ALA A 176 -12.65 5.65 -2.84
N ASP A 177 -12.17 4.84 -3.78
CA ASP A 177 -10.75 4.48 -3.88
C ASP A 177 -9.96 5.64 -4.51
N ASP A 178 -9.15 6.28 -3.67
CA ASP A 178 -8.28 7.40 -4.01
C ASP A 178 -6.83 6.98 -4.20
N THR A 179 -6.55 5.67 -4.28
CA THR A 179 -5.16 5.21 -4.39
C THR A 179 -4.47 5.80 -5.62
N GLU A 180 -5.19 5.94 -6.73
CA GLU A 180 -4.66 6.53 -7.97
C GLU A 180 -4.36 8.04 -7.85
N LEU A 181 -4.89 8.72 -6.82
CA LEU A 181 -4.64 10.14 -6.55
C LEU A 181 -3.43 10.38 -5.64
N LEU A 182 -2.84 9.33 -5.07
CA LEU A 182 -1.65 9.44 -4.22
C LEU A 182 -0.42 10.07 -4.92
N PRO A 183 -0.13 9.79 -6.21
CA PRO A 183 1.00 10.42 -6.90
C PRO A 183 0.92 11.95 -6.91
N GLU A 184 -0.27 12.53 -7.14
CA GLU A 184 -0.50 13.99 -7.10
C GLU A 184 -0.24 14.59 -5.71
N SER A 185 -0.28 13.75 -4.67
CA SER A 185 -0.14 14.16 -3.28
C SER A 185 1.32 14.17 -2.82
N ARG A 186 2.27 13.66 -3.62
CA ARG A 186 3.68 13.54 -3.23
C ARG A 186 4.37 14.88 -3.04
N THR A 187 3.89 15.92 -3.72
CA THR A 187 4.42 17.28 -3.63
C THR A 187 3.81 18.08 -2.49
N VAL A 188 2.79 17.55 -1.81
CA VAL A 188 2.11 18.22 -0.71
C VAL A 188 2.92 18.04 0.57
N PHE A 189 3.22 19.15 1.23
CA PHE A 189 3.79 19.11 2.57
C PHE A 189 2.70 18.85 3.60
N PHE A 190 2.94 17.85 4.45
CA PHE A 190 2.00 17.40 5.48
C PHE A 190 2.58 17.62 6.88
N GLY A 191 2.01 18.57 7.62
CA GLY A 191 2.37 18.85 9.01
C GLY A 191 1.67 17.91 9.99
N SER A 192 2.16 17.87 11.23
CA SER A 192 1.49 17.19 12.36
C SER A 192 0.43 18.05 13.05
N ASP A 193 0.50 19.38 12.90
CA ASP A 193 -0.42 20.33 13.53
C ASP A 193 -1.58 20.69 12.60
N ALA A 194 -2.77 20.85 13.18
CA ALA A 194 -3.98 21.34 12.53
C ALA A 194 -3.97 22.86 12.32
N GLU A 195 -3.00 23.61 12.85
CA GLU A 195 -2.90 25.06 12.71
C GLU A 195 -3.05 25.54 11.26
N ALA A 196 -2.47 24.79 10.30
CA ALA A 196 -2.58 25.07 8.87
C ALA A 196 -4.02 25.10 8.33
N LEU A 197 -4.97 24.45 9.02
CA LEU A 197 -6.39 24.39 8.66
C LEU A 197 -7.29 25.07 9.70
N SER A 198 -6.73 25.91 10.57
CA SER A 198 -7.48 26.63 11.58
C SER A 198 -8.62 27.45 10.97
N GLY A 199 -9.82 27.33 11.53
CA GLY A 199 -11.03 28.01 11.06
C GLY A 199 -11.74 27.37 9.86
N ILE A 200 -11.20 26.29 9.28
CA ILE A 200 -11.87 25.54 8.20
C ILE A 200 -12.80 24.48 8.82
N PRO A 201 -14.09 24.44 8.43
CA PRO A 201 -15.00 23.41 8.92
C PRO A 201 -14.59 22.03 8.39
N ALA A 202 -14.67 21.01 9.25
CA ALA A 202 -14.46 19.63 8.83
C ALA A 202 -15.63 19.15 7.96
N ALA A 203 -15.32 18.45 6.87
CA ALA A 203 -16.32 17.76 6.08
C ALA A 203 -16.93 16.59 6.87
N GLY A 204 -18.15 16.19 6.50
CA GLY A 204 -18.74 14.95 7.02
C GLY A 204 -17.92 13.73 6.63
N LYS A 205 -17.88 12.72 7.49
CA LYS A 205 -17.16 11.46 7.25
C LYS A 205 -18.00 10.25 7.63
N CYS A 206 -17.79 9.16 6.92
CA CYS A 206 -18.28 7.84 7.29
C CYS A 206 -17.53 7.32 8.55
N PRO A 207 -18.17 6.41 9.30
CA PRO A 207 -17.51 5.65 10.35
C PRO A 207 -16.23 4.92 9.87
N TYR A 208 -15.19 4.87 10.70
CA TYR A 208 -13.89 4.32 10.31
C TYR A 208 -13.89 2.80 10.07
N ASP A 209 -14.81 2.06 10.68
CA ASP A 209 -15.06 0.65 10.38
C ASP A 209 -15.50 0.47 8.93
N GLN A 210 -16.42 1.30 8.42
CA GLN A 210 -16.83 1.28 7.01
C GLN A 210 -15.68 1.65 6.06
N VAL A 211 -14.86 2.62 6.46
CA VAL A 211 -13.66 3.02 5.70
C VAL A 211 -12.67 1.85 5.61
N LEU A 212 -12.42 1.16 6.72
CA LEU A 212 -11.53 0.00 6.77
C LEU A 212 -12.10 -1.19 5.97
N GLU A 213 -13.38 -1.51 6.11
CA GLU A 213 -14.03 -2.56 5.32
C GLU A 213 -13.91 -2.30 3.82
N THR A 214 -14.06 -1.04 3.42
CA THR A 214 -13.90 -0.61 2.03
C THR A 214 -12.44 -0.79 1.59
N ALA A 215 -11.48 -0.34 2.40
CA ALA A 215 -10.06 -0.53 2.13
C ALA A 215 -9.69 -2.02 1.96
N LEU A 216 -10.24 -2.91 2.78
CA LEU A 216 -10.01 -4.35 2.69
C LEU A 216 -10.61 -4.96 1.41
N LYS A 217 -11.77 -4.49 0.96
CA LYS A 217 -12.35 -4.91 -0.34
C LYS A 217 -11.43 -4.50 -1.50
N HIS A 218 -10.91 -3.28 -1.49
CA HIS A 218 -9.96 -2.80 -2.50
C HIS A 218 -8.61 -3.54 -2.44
N LEU A 219 -8.12 -3.85 -1.23
CA LEU A 219 -6.93 -4.68 -1.04
C LEU A 219 -7.11 -6.05 -1.67
N GLN A 220 -8.21 -6.75 -1.39
CA GLN A 220 -8.50 -8.06 -1.99
C GLN A 220 -8.55 -7.99 -3.53
N ALA A 221 -9.18 -6.94 -4.07
CA ALA A 221 -9.25 -6.73 -5.52
C ALA A 221 -7.86 -6.51 -6.16
N LYS A 222 -6.90 -5.89 -5.43
CA LYS A 222 -5.51 -5.71 -5.91
C LYS A 222 -4.64 -6.96 -5.71
N VAL A 223 -4.85 -7.72 -4.64
CA VAL A 223 -4.08 -8.93 -4.32
C VAL A 223 -4.43 -10.09 -5.26
N ARG A 224 -5.71 -10.26 -5.61
CA ARG A 224 -6.18 -11.41 -6.39
C ARG A 224 -5.50 -11.55 -7.77
N PRO A 225 -5.38 -10.51 -8.61
CA PRO A 225 -4.66 -10.62 -9.88
C PRO A 225 -3.20 -11.03 -9.71
N ARG A 226 -2.50 -10.47 -8.72
CA ARG A 226 -1.10 -10.83 -8.41
C ARG A 226 -0.99 -12.30 -7.99
N LEU A 227 -1.90 -12.76 -7.14
CA LEU A 227 -1.95 -14.16 -6.72
C LEU A 227 -2.10 -15.12 -7.93
N VAL A 228 -2.93 -14.76 -8.91
CA VAL A 228 -3.09 -15.54 -10.15
C VAL A 228 -1.81 -15.54 -10.97
N THR A 229 -1.16 -14.39 -11.12
CA THR A 229 0.14 -14.29 -11.82
C THR A 229 1.19 -15.17 -11.16
N TYR A 230 1.37 -15.07 -9.85
CA TYR A 230 2.35 -15.89 -9.12
C TYR A 230 2.00 -17.37 -9.16
N GLN A 231 0.72 -17.73 -9.06
CA GLN A 231 0.29 -19.12 -9.21
C GLN A 231 0.60 -19.68 -10.60
N ALA A 232 0.46 -18.86 -11.65
CA ALA A 232 0.81 -19.24 -13.01
C ALA A 232 2.33 -19.46 -13.17
N GLU A 233 3.16 -18.61 -12.59
CA GLU A 233 4.63 -18.73 -12.61
C GLU A 233 5.10 -20.05 -11.97
N VAL A 234 4.57 -20.40 -10.81
CA VAL A 234 4.96 -21.63 -10.09
C VAL A 234 4.33 -22.90 -10.67
N SER A 235 3.27 -22.78 -11.48
CA SER A 235 2.52 -23.94 -12.01
C SER A 235 3.38 -24.88 -12.87
N SER A 236 4.33 -24.32 -13.63
CA SER A 236 5.21 -25.11 -14.51
C SER A 236 6.17 -26.00 -13.71
N PHE A 237 6.64 -25.53 -12.55
CA PHE A 237 7.48 -26.30 -11.64
C PHE A 237 6.69 -27.42 -10.97
N CYS A 238 5.47 -27.11 -10.52
CA CYS A 238 4.53 -28.10 -9.98
C CYS A 238 4.27 -29.24 -10.98
N GLN A 239 3.97 -28.90 -12.24
CA GLN A 239 3.74 -29.90 -13.29
C GLN A 239 4.98 -30.79 -13.52
N LYS A 240 6.17 -30.20 -13.62
CA LYS A 240 7.42 -30.95 -13.81
C LYS A 240 7.70 -31.90 -12.64
N GLU A 241 7.43 -31.48 -11.41
CA GLU A 241 7.63 -32.31 -10.22
C GLU A 241 6.58 -33.42 -10.13
N LEU A 242 5.31 -33.13 -10.44
CA LEU A 242 4.26 -34.14 -10.53
C LEU A 242 4.58 -35.23 -11.55
N VAL A 243 5.07 -34.86 -12.74
CA VAL A 243 5.48 -35.84 -13.76
C VAL A 243 6.56 -36.79 -13.23
N LYS A 244 7.54 -36.27 -12.48
CA LYS A 244 8.60 -37.11 -11.86
C LYS A 244 8.03 -38.06 -10.81
N VAL A 245 7.18 -37.55 -9.91
CA VAL A 245 6.54 -38.35 -8.85
C VAL A 245 5.66 -39.44 -9.45
N LEU A 246 4.80 -39.07 -10.41
CA LEU A 246 3.91 -40.02 -11.09
C LEU A 246 4.71 -41.11 -11.82
N GLY A 247 5.74 -40.72 -12.59
CA GLY A 247 6.57 -41.68 -13.32
C GLY A 247 7.35 -42.64 -12.42
N PHE A 248 7.80 -42.19 -11.24
CA PHE A 248 8.45 -43.07 -10.25
C PHE A 248 7.47 -44.14 -9.70
N TYR A 249 6.28 -43.71 -9.28
CA TYR A 249 5.29 -44.63 -8.71
C TYR A 249 4.66 -45.54 -9.76
N GLU A 250 4.49 -45.08 -11.00
CA GLU A 250 4.03 -45.94 -12.10
C GLU A 250 4.99 -47.10 -12.36
N LYS A 251 6.30 -46.83 -12.43
CA LYS A 251 7.33 -47.88 -12.55
C LYS A 251 7.30 -48.83 -11.36
N THR A 252 7.26 -48.28 -10.14
CA THR A 252 7.24 -49.08 -8.91
C THR A 252 6.01 -49.99 -8.83
N LEU A 253 4.84 -49.48 -9.20
CA LEU A 253 3.59 -50.25 -9.20
C LEU A 253 3.59 -51.33 -10.29
N ALA A 254 4.14 -51.03 -11.48
CA ALA A 254 4.30 -52.01 -12.55
C ALA A 254 5.23 -53.17 -12.13
N ASP A 255 6.37 -52.85 -11.51
CA ASP A 255 7.31 -53.85 -10.99
C ASP A 255 6.69 -54.74 -9.91
N LEU A 256 5.94 -54.14 -8.97
CA LEU A 256 5.22 -54.87 -7.94
C LEU A 256 4.12 -55.76 -8.53
N ALA A 257 3.37 -55.28 -9.52
CA ALA A 257 2.33 -56.06 -10.20
C ALA A 257 2.92 -57.24 -10.98
N ALA A 258 4.06 -57.05 -11.66
CA ALA A 258 4.77 -58.14 -12.33
C ALA A 258 5.23 -59.21 -11.34
N ARG A 259 5.77 -58.81 -10.18
CA ARG A 259 6.17 -59.73 -9.10
C ARG A 259 4.99 -60.44 -8.45
N GLU A 260 3.85 -59.76 -8.30
CA GLU A 260 2.61 -60.36 -7.80
C GLU A 260 2.13 -61.47 -8.74
N LYS A 261 2.10 -61.20 -10.05
CA LYS A 261 1.71 -62.18 -11.08
C LYS A 261 2.65 -63.39 -11.10
N ALA A 262 3.96 -63.17 -10.92
CA ALA A 262 4.95 -64.25 -10.84
C ALA A 262 4.84 -65.09 -9.55
N ALA A 263 4.16 -64.58 -8.50
CA ALA A 263 3.92 -65.29 -7.25
C ALA A 263 2.55 -65.99 -7.21
N ALA A 264 1.94 -66.28 -8.36
CA ALA A 264 0.58 -66.80 -8.46
C ALA A 264 0.36 -68.12 -7.68
N GLU A 265 1.39 -68.95 -7.57
CA GLU A 265 1.35 -70.27 -6.92
C GLU A 265 1.64 -70.22 -5.40
N ASP A 266 2.04 -69.06 -4.85
CA ASP A 266 2.37 -68.86 -3.45
C ASP A 266 1.42 -67.81 -2.81
N PRO A 267 0.37 -68.25 -2.11
CA PRO A 267 -0.66 -67.36 -1.56
C PRO A 267 -0.11 -66.34 -0.54
N GLU A 268 0.85 -66.75 0.29
CA GLU A 268 1.41 -65.92 1.36
C GLU A 268 2.29 -64.81 0.76
N LYS A 269 3.16 -65.18 -0.20
CA LYS A 269 3.99 -64.23 -0.92
C LYS A 269 3.16 -63.26 -1.76
N ARG A 270 2.08 -63.73 -2.39
CA ARG A 270 1.13 -62.91 -3.14
C ARG A 270 0.45 -61.88 -2.23
N ALA A 271 -0.07 -62.31 -1.08
CA ALA A 271 -0.70 -61.41 -0.10
C ALA A 271 0.27 -60.32 0.38
N ARG A 272 1.53 -60.68 0.65
CA ARG A 272 2.58 -59.72 1.03
C ARG A 272 2.87 -58.68 -0.06
N ILE A 273 2.87 -59.07 -1.34
CA ILE A 273 3.08 -58.15 -2.46
C ILE A 273 1.86 -57.24 -2.65
N ALA A 274 0.65 -57.78 -2.54
CA ALA A 274 -0.59 -56.99 -2.60
C ALA A 274 -0.63 -55.89 -1.52
N ALA A 275 -0.19 -56.20 -0.30
CA ALA A 275 -0.05 -55.21 0.77
C ALA A 275 0.96 -54.10 0.40
N LYS A 276 2.09 -54.44 -0.23
CA LYS A 276 3.07 -53.45 -0.73
C LYS A 276 2.50 -52.56 -1.84
N ILE A 277 1.68 -53.11 -2.73
CA ILE A 277 0.98 -52.35 -3.78
C ILE A 277 0.04 -51.32 -3.14
N GLN A 278 -0.74 -51.73 -2.14
CA GLN A 278 -1.64 -50.81 -1.43
C GLN A 278 -0.88 -49.70 -0.70
N ALA A 279 0.21 -50.05 0.01
CA ALA A 279 1.07 -49.06 0.65
C ALA A 279 1.67 -48.08 -0.36
N ALA A 280 2.15 -48.56 -1.51
CA ALA A 280 2.69 -47.73 -2.58
C ALA A 280 1.64 -46.78 -3.18
N ARG A 281 0.38 -47.22 -3.31
CA ARG A 281 -0.73 -46.38 -3.78
C ARG A 281 -1.06 -45.26 -2.78
N MET A 282 -1.10 -45.57 -1.49
CA MET A 282 -1.35 -44.56 -0.45
C MET A 282 -0.22 -43.53 -0.40
N GLU A 283 1.04 -43.97 -0.46
CA GLU A 283 2.19 -43.06 -0.48
C GLU A 283 2.19 -42.20 -1.75
N ARG A 284 1.87 -42.77 -2.92
CA ARG A 284 1.70 -41.99 -4.16
C ARG A 284 0.69 -40.86 -3.97
N GLN A 285 -0.48 -41.16 -3.40
CA GLN A 285 -1.51 -40.15 -3.17
C GLN A 285 -1.04 -39.06 -2.20
N ARG A 286 -0.35 -39.45 -1.12
CA ARG A 286 0.26 -38.50 -0.18
C ARG A 286 1.26 -37.59 -0.89
N ARG A 287 2.16 -38.16 -1.68
CA ARG A 287 3.18 -37.39 -2.40
C ARG A 287 2.61 -36.44 -3.45
N ILE A 288 1.55 -36.85 -4.16
CA ILE A 288 0.83 -35.93 -5.06
C ILE A 288 0.27 -34.75 -4.25
N SER A 289 -0.37 -35.02 -3.11
CA SER A 289 -0.89 -33.96 -2.25
C SER A 289 0.22 -33.04 -1.72
N ASP A 290 1.36 -33.60 -1.31
CA ASP A 290 2.49 -32.81 -0.82
C ASP A 290 3.01 -31.86 -1.91
N VAL A 291 3.18 -32.36 -3.14
CA VAL A 291 3.63 -31.54 -4.28
C VAL A 291 2.61 -30.45 -4.59
N VAL A 292 1.32 -30.78 -4.68
CA VAL A 292 0.27 -29.79 -4.95
C VAL A 292 0.23 -28.72 -3.85
N ASN A 293 0.32 -29.12 -2.59
CA ASN A 293 0.30 -28.20 -1.45
C ASN A 293 1.56 -27.32 -1.42
N LYS A 294 2.73 -27.87 -1.73
CA LYS A 294 4.00 -27.14 -1.81
C LYS A 294 3.93 -25.96 -2.78
N TYR A 295 3.26 -26.14 -3.92
CA TYR A 295 3.12 -25.10 -4.96
C TYR A 295 1.79 -24.36 -4.91
N ARG A 296 0.97 -24.59 -3.87
CA ARG A 296 -0.26 -23.83 -3.66
C ARG A 296 0.10 -22.45 -3.12
N MET A 297 -0.21 -21.43 -3.90
CA MET A 297 0.02 -20.05 -3.46
C MET A 297 -1.13 -19.58 -2.58
N THR A 298 -0.77 -18.98 -1.44
CA THR A 298 -1.71 -18.28 -0.56
C THR A 298 -1.25 -16.85 -0.35
N ALA A 299 -2.18 -15.96 0.01
CA ALA A 299 -1.85 -14.58 0.33
C ALA A 299 -2.40 -14.24 1.72
N GLU A 300 -1.53 -13.69 2.56
CA GLU A 300 -1.85 -13.21 3.91
C GLU A 300 -1.53 -11.73 3.99
N ALA A 301 -2.51 -10.90 4.36
CA ALA A 301 -2.31 -9.47 4.52
C ALA A 301 -2.21 -9.10 6.00
N LYS A 302 -1.19 -8.31 6.34
CA LYS A 302 -1.00 -7.70 7.66
C LYS A 302 -1.20 -6.20 7.54
N PHE A 303 -2.00 -5.63 8.44
CA PHE A 303 -2.09 -4.18 8.60
C PHE A 303 -0.77 -3.63 9.17
N ASP A 304 -0.20 -2.66 8.47
CA ASP A 304 1.04 -2.00 8.85
C ASP A 304 0.74 -0.68 9.55
N SER A 305 0.20 0.28 8.79
CA SER A 305 -0.16 1.61 9.28
C SER A 305 -1.34 2.24 8.54
N VAL A 306 -1.90 3.29 9.11
CA VAL A 306 -2.83 4.21 8.45
C VAL A 306 -2.42 5.65 8.72
N THR A 307 -2.43 6.46 7.67
CA THR A 307 -2.24 7.91 7.74
C THR A 307 -3.52 8.60 7.29
N LEU A 308 -4.16 9.33 8.20
CA LEU A 308 -5.28 10.21 7.93
C LEU A 308 -4.73 11.53 7.38
N GLN A 309 -4.83 11.73 6.07
CA GLN A 309 -4.43 12.95 5.39
C GLN A 309 -5.61 13.90 5.31
N VAL A 310 -5.52 15.04 6.00
CA VAL A 310 -6.54 16.09 6.02
C VAL A 310 -6.12 17.19 5.05
N MET A 311 -6.96 17.47 4.06
CA MET A 311 -6.69 18.44 2.99
C MET A 311 -7.82 19.45 2.87
N PRO A 312 -7.51 20.76 2.71
CA PRO A 312 -8.52 21.76 2.42
C PRO A 312 -8.98 21.60 0.97
N LYS A 313 -10.29 21.43 0.77
CA LYS A 313 -10.91 21.35 -0.57
C LYS A 313 -11.96 22.44 -0.71
N VAL A 314 -12.04 23.00 -1.90
CA VAL A 314 -13.19 23.80 -2.32
C VAL A 314 -14.24 22.83 -2.85
N LYS A 315 -15.42 22.84 -2.24
CA LYS A 315 -16.62 22.16 -2.73
C LYS A 315 -17.43 23.14 -3.56
N ALA A 316 -17.35 23.02 -4.88
CA ALA A 316 -18.12 23.81 -5.83
C ALA A 316 -19.44 23.11 -6.15
N ILE A 317 -20.56 23.80 -5.96
CA ILE A 317 -21.89 23.31 -6.34
C ILE A 317 -22.24 23.87 -7.71
N LEU A 318 -22.47 22.96 -8.66
CA LEU A 318 -22.80 23.26 -10.03
C LEU A 318 -24.23 22.82 -10.35
N GLU A 319 -24.93 23.60 -11.17
CA GLU A 319 -26.17 23.21 -11.81
C GLU A 319 -25.86 22.73 -13.23
N VAL A 320 -26.20 21.48 -13.54
CA VAL A 320 -25.95 20.86 -14.85
C VAL A 320 -27.28 20.49 -15.48
N ARG A 321 -27.50 20.90 -16.74
CA ARG A 321 -28.74 20.61 -17.47
C ARG A 321 -28.51 19.55 -18.54
N HIS A 322 -29.35 18.53 -18.56
CA HIS A 322 -29.37 17.53 -19.62
C HIS A 322 -30.82 17.21 -20.00
N LYS A 323 -31.14 17.40 -21.28
CA LYS A 323 -32.52 17.44 -21.80
C LYS A 323 -33.37 18.45 -21.00
N ASP A 324 -34.53 18.02 -20.49
CA ASP A 324 -35.46 18.85 -19.72
C ASP A 324 -35.22 18.78 -18.21
N SER A 325 -34.16 18.09 -17.78
CA SER A 325 -33.83 17.89 -16.37
C SER A 325 -32.63 18.75 -15.95
N THR A 326 -32.69 19.20 -14.70
CA THR A 326 -31.63 19.99 -14.06
C THR A 326 -31.12 19.24 -12.82
N TYR A 327 -29.81 19.08 -12.73
CA TYR A 327 -29.13 18.32 -11.69
C TYR A 327 -28.17 19.21 -10.91
N THR A 328 -28.00 18.93 -9.63
CA THR A 328 -26.99 19.58 -8.79
C THR A 328 -25.81 18.63 -8.60
N GLN A 329 -24.61 19.08 -8.95
CA GLN A 329 -23.40 18.27 -8.87
C GLN A 329 -22.33 19.01 -8.07
N ALA A 330 -21.77 18.35 -7.06
CA ALA A 330 -20.60 18.83 -6.34
C ALA A 330 -19.33 18.43 -7.08
N VAL A 331 -18.43 19.40 -7.32
CA VAL A 331 -17.07 19.20 -7.82
C VAL A 331 -16.09 19.66 -6.75
N PHE A 332 -15.00 18.91 -6.59
CA PHE A 332 -13.99 19.20 -5.59
C PHE A 332 -12.72 19.72 -6.23
N TYR A 333 -12.19 20.80 -5.66
CA TYR A 333 -10.89 21.34 -6.02
C TYR A 333 -10.00 21.31 -4.79
N ASN A 334 -8.91 20.56 -4.86
CA ASN A 334 -8.00 20.37 -3.75
C ASN A 334 -6.98 21.52 -3.71
N LEU A 335 -6.99 22.29 -2.63
CA LEU A 335 -6.15 23.47 -2.48
C LEU A 335 -4.68 23.11 -2.20
N ALA A 336 -4.42 21.90 -1.70
CA ALA A 336 -3.07 21.42 -1.42
C ALA A 336 -2.38 20.90 -2.69
N THR A 337 -3.09 20.11 -3.51
CA THR A 337 -2.55 19.58 -4.78
C THR A 337 -2.73 20.54 -5.96
N ASN A 338 -3.53 21.60 -5.78
CA ASN A 338 -3.89 22.55 -6.83
C ASN A 338 -4.53 21.84 -8.06
N SER A 339 -5.31 20.79 -7.82
CA SER A 339 -5.97 19.97 -8.85
C SER A 339 -7.49 19.84 -8.63
N VAL A 340 -8.23 19.69 -9.73
CA VAL A 340 -9.65 19.30 -9.69
C VAL A 340 -9.71 17.78 -9.50
N GLU A 341 -10.47 17.33 -8.52
CA GLU A 341 -10.62 15.91 -8.23
C GLU A 341 -11.63 15.25 -9.18
N PRO A 342 -11.40 13.99 -9.57
CA PRO A 342 -12.37 13.25 -10.38
C PRO A 342 -13.65 12.96 -9.59
N PHE A 343 -14.75 12.81 -10.31
CA PHE A 343 -15.99 12.27 -9.75
C PHE A 343 -15.83 10.82 -9.30
N THR A 344 -16.71 10.39 -8.40
CA THR A 344 -16.85 9.00 -7.97
C THR A 344 -18.13 8.44 -8.56
N CYS A 345 -18.05 7.29 -9.24
CA CYS A 345 -19.23 6.65 -9.79
C CYS A 345 -20.05 6.05 -8.65
N PRO A 346 -21.32 6.44 -8.46
CA PRO A 346 -22.15 5.90 -7.39
C PRO A 346 -22.46 4.41 -7.58
N ARG A 347 -22.28 3.87 -8.79
CA ARG A 347 -22.60 2.48 -9.14
C ARG A 347 -21.43 1.52 -8.94
N CYS A 348 -20.21 1.96 -9.27
CA CYS A 348 -19.03 1.10 -9.23
C CYS A 348 -17.87 1.64 -8.39
N GLY A 349 -18.00 2.83 -7.79
CA GLY A 349 -16.97 3.48 -6.97
C GLY A 349 -15.76 4.00 -7.74
N ARG A 350 -15.68 3.78 -9.06
CA ARG A 350 -14.52 4.20 -9.88
C ARG A 350 -14.46 5.72 -10.03
N ARG A 351 -13.25 6.26 -9.98
CA ARG A 351 -12.97 7.68 -10.27
C ARG A 351 -13.01 7.98 -11.78
N PHE A 352 -13.58 9.12 -12.16
CA PHE A 352 -13.66 9.54 -13.57
C PHE A 352 -13.68 11.06 -13.77
N PHE A 353 -13.15 11.52 -14.90
CA PHE A 353 -13.18 12.93 -15.32
C PHE A 353 -14.21 13.23 -16.41
N SER A 354 -14.69 12.21 -17.13
CA SER A 354 -15.72 12.33 -18.16
C SER A 354 -17.06 11.83 -17.63
N ALA A 355 -17.99 12.77 -17.43
CA ALA A 355 -19.21 12.60 -16.69
C ALA A 355 -20.42 12.48 -17.62
N TYR A 356 -21.11 11.35 -17.54
CA TYR A 356 -22.33 11.09 -18.30
C TYR A 356 -23.54 11.04 -17.36
N PRO A 357 -24.58 11.85 -17.59
CA PRO A 357 -25.81 11.76 -16.80
C PRO A 357 -26.53 10.45 -17.11
N ALA A 358 -26.84 9.68 -16.06
CA ALA A 358 -27.74 8.53 -16.15
C ALA A 358 -29.21 8.97 -16.11
N GLU A 359 -30.14 8.04 -16.36
CA GLU A 359 -31.59 8.31 -16.38
C GLU A 359 -32.14 8.78 -15.03
N ASP A 360 -31.50 8.34 -13.94
CA ASP A 360 -31.75 8.76 -12.56
C ASP A 360 -31.13 10.14 -12.23
N GLY A 361 -30.44 10.76 -13.19
CA GLY A 361 -29.83 12.08 -13.03
C GLY A 361 -28.45 12.08 -12.39
N VAL A 362 -27.90 10.90 -12.04
CA VAL A 362 -26.58 10.83 -11.43
C VAL A 362 -25.50 10.69 -12.50
N PHE A 363 -24.38 11.38 -12.32
CA PHE A 363 -23.24 11.24 -13.21
C PHE A 363 -22.51 9.92 -12.95
N VAL A 364 -22.29 9.16 -14.02
CA VAL A 364 -21.66 7.84 -13.96
C VAL A 364 -20.50 7.74 -14.93
N TRP A 365 -19.57 6.84 -14.61
CA TRP A 365 -18.52 6.43 -15.52
C TRP A 365 -19.05 5.46 -16.59
N ARG A 366 -18.74 5.71 -17.87
CA ARG A 366 -19.08 4.83 -19.00
C ARG A 366 -17.83 4.44 -19.81
N PRO A 367 -17.31 3.21 -19.66
CA PRO A 367 -16.09 2.78 -20.35
C PRO A 367 -16.21 2.78 -21.87
N GLU A 368 -17.38 2.41 -22.40
CA GLU A 368 -17.63 2.27 -23.84
C GLU A 368 -17.63 3.62 -24.60
N GLU A 369 -17.85 4.71 -23.88
CA GLU A 369 -17.87 6.07 -24.44
C GLU A 369 -16.52 6.78 -24.20
N ALA A 370 -15.74 6.37 -23.19
CA ALA A 370 -14.41 6.92 -22.89
C ALA A 370 -13.34 6.57 -23.94
N SER A 371 -13.47 5.45 -24.66
CA SER A 371 -12.53 5.04 -25.72
C SER A 371 -12.74 5.77 -27.05
N LYS A 372 -13.81 6.57 -27.20
CA LYS A 372 -14.10 7.36 -28.41
C LYS A 372 -13.59 8.80 -28.34
N GLU A 373 -13.07 9.25 -27.19
CA GLU A 373 -12.71 10.65 -26.93
C GLU A 373 -11.26 10.85 -26.46
N VAL A 374 -10.30 10.10 -26.99
CA VAL A 374 -8.87 10.50 -26.89
C VAL A 374 -8.51 11.28 -28.15
N PRO A 375 -8.44 12.62 -28.13
CA PRO A 375 -7.67 13.32 -29.16
C PRO A 375 -6.20 12.96 -28.92
N GLY A 376 -5.59 12.34 -29.93
CA GLY A 376 -4.14 12.13 -29.93
C GLY A 376 -3.41 13.47 -29.82
N PRO A 377 -2.16 13.49 -29.32
CA PRO A 377 -1.37 14.72 -29.33
C PRO A 377 -1.21 15.20 -30.78
N GLU A 378 -1.73 16.39 -31.08
CA GLU A 378 -1.48 17.08 -32.33
C GLU A 378 0.03 17.26 -32.51
N GLU A 379 0.55 16.70 -33.60
CA GLU A 379 1.89 16.97 -34.09
C GLU A 379 2.04 18.49 -34.29
N ALA A 380 2.93 19.08 -33.49
CA ALA A 380 3.35 20.46 -33.67
C ALA A 380 3.97 20.62 -35.06
N ASN A 381 3.23 21.31 -35.91
CA ASN A 381 3.65 21.78 -37.22
C ASN A 381 4.83 22.75 -37.03
N VAL A 382 6.03 22.35 -37.45
CA VAL A 382 7.22 23.22 -37.50
C VAL A 382 7.24 23.85 -38.90
N PRO A 383 7.09 25.18 -39.05
CA PRO A 383 7.40 25.84 -40.32
C PRO A 383 8.91 26.00 -40.45
N GLY A 384 9.42 25.65 -41.64
CA GLY A 384 10.83 25.81 -42.03
C GLY A 384 11.21 27.21 -42.46
#